data_AF-A0A4Q3YNN2-F1
#
_entry.id   AF-A0A4Q3YNN2-F1
#
_cell.length_a   1.000
_cell.length_b   1.000
_cell.length_c   1.000
_cell.angle_alpha   90.00
_cell.angle_beta   90.00
_cell.angle_gamma   90.00
#
_symmetry.space_group_name_H-M   'P 1'
#
loop_
_entity.id
_entity.type
_entity.pdbx_description
1 polymer ?
#
loop_
_entity_poly.entity_id
_entity_poly.type
_entity_poly.pdbx_seq_one_letter_code
_entity_poly.pdbx_strand_id
1 'polypeptide(L)'
;VFDKPVYATPFTAAMLAAKRAGDGIVENVDVRIMRPGKPFDIGPFKIEAINVAHSIPESNSLLITTPVGRVLHTGDWKLDPTPVVSAPTDVERFKAIGTESDLPLALVCDSTNALKDGESPSEAEIGATLAALIAEAPNRVAVTTFASNVGRVVSIVRAAHQAGRQVVLSGRSLHRIMGIAKELGMLEGLPTLHDQDAYKTIPRNKCVLICTGSQGEARAAIARIARGEHPVIDLNAGDRMIFSSWAIPGNEREVIDIQNLLIDKGIEIITQNDALVHVTGHPRRDELRRLYSWVKPQVLVPVHGEATHLAAHAKLGREEGIPNVCETRNGDMVRLFPEPMAYPAEVRTGELYLDGLVLCTPEESGVKGRRRLSFGGMIVVSLAVNSSGQVVSG
;
A
#
# COMPACT_ATOMS: atom_id res chain seq x y z
N VAL A 1 24.13 13.73 1.45
CA VAL A 1 24.42 12.39 1.99
C VAL A 1 23.44 12.16 3.13
N PHE A 2 22.75 11.02 3.15
CA PHE A 2 21.86 10.69 4.26
C PHE A 2 22.73 10.08 5.37
N ASP A 3 22.98 10.84 6.44
CA ASP A 3 24.04 10.52 7.42
C ASP A 3 23.63 9.48 8.48
N LYS A 4 22.49 8.81 8.31
CA LYS A 4 21.95 7.86 9.29
C LYS A 4 21.73 6.48 8.65
N PRO A 5 22.00 5.39 9.38
CA PRO A 5 21.69 4.06 8.90
C PRO A 5 20.17 3.85 8.74
N VAL A 6 19.78 3.11 7.71
CA VAL A 6 18.41 2.66 7.46
C VAL A 6 18.32 1.18 7.78
N TYR A 7 17.45 0.80 8.71
CA TYR A 7 17.21 -0.60 9.05
C TYR A 7 16.03 -1.12 8.24
N ALA A 8 16.21 -2.22 7.52
CA ALA A 8 15.20 -2.75 6.60
C ALA A 8 15.30 -4.26 6.50
N THR A 9 14.19 -4.93 6.20
CA THR A 9 14.22 -6.35 5.84
C THR A 9 14.85 -6.55 4.45
N PRO A 10 15.26 -7.76 4.06
CA PRO A 10 15.82 -8.02 2.72
C PRO A 10 14.95 -7.49 1.57
N PHE A 11 13.64 -7.74 1.60
CA PHE A 11 12.69 -7.27 0.60
C PHE A 11 12.59 -5.74 0.59
N THR A 12 12.49 -5.11 1.76
CA THR A 12 12.42 -3.64 1.87
C THR A 12 13.72 -2.98 1.40
N ALA A 13 14.88 -3.57 1.71
CA ALA A 13 16.18 -3.10 1.26
C ALA A 13 16.33 -3.19 -0.28
N ALA A 14 15.90 -4.30 -0.87
CA ALA A 14 15.91 -4.48 -2.33
C ALA A 14 14.94 -3.50 -3.03
N MET A 15 13.75 -3.27 -2.45
CA MET A 15 12.79 -2.27 -2.92
C MET A 15 13.38 -0.85 -2.88
N LEU A 16 14.06 -0.49 -1.79
CA LEU A 16 14.76 0.79 -1.66
C LEU A 16 15.86 0.94 -2.72
N ALA A 17 16.70 -0.09 -2.90
CA ALA A 17 17.77 -0.07 -3.90
C ALA A 17 17.21 0.08 -5.33
N ALA A 18 16.17 -0.67 -5.67
CA ALA A 18 15.53 -0.61 -6.99
C ALA A 18 14.83 0.73 -7.24
N LYS A 19 14.21 1.33 -6.21
CA LYS A 19 13.63 2.68 -6.32
C LYS A 19 14.71 3.74 -6.54
N ARG A 20 15.79 3.70 -5.75
CA ARG A 20 16.93 4.60 -5.92
C ARG A 20 17.53 4.52 -7.32
N ALA A 21 17.76 3.30 -7.81
CA ALA A 21 18.26 3.09 -9.17
C ALA A 21 17.29 3.62 -10.23
N GLY A 22 15.97 3.40 -10.04
CA GLY A 22 14.93 3.88 -10.94
C GLY A 22 14.81 5.42 -10.99
N ASP A 23 15.10 6.08 -9.88
CA ASP A 23 15.05 7.55 -9.75
C ASP A 23 16.42 8.21 -10.01
N GLY A 24 17.46 7.44 -10.36
CA GLY A 24 18.80 7.93 -10.64
C GLY A 24 19.59 8.42 -9.40
N ILE A 25 19.18 8.00 -8.20
CA ILE A 25 19.79 8.40 -6.92
C ILE A 25 21.04 7.55 -6.65
N VAL A 26 22.21 8.16 -6.83
CA VAL A 26 23.53 7.50 -6.72
C VAL A 26 24.11 7.51 -5.31
N GLU A 27 23.58 8.35 -4.41
CA GLU A 27 24.08 8.52 -3.05
C GLU A 27 23.97 7.23 -2.25
N ASN A 28 25.09 6.76 -1.71
CA ASN A 28 25.07 5.56 -0.88
C ASN A 28 24.24 5.79 0.40
N VAL A 29 23.42 4.81 0.74
CA VAL A 29 22.63 4.77 1.98
C VAL A 29 23.13 3.56 2.76
N ASP A 30 23.55 3.76 4.02
CA ASP A 30 23.94 2.66 4.91
C ASP A 30 22.69 1.85 5.28
N VAL A 31 22.37 0.82 4.51
CA VAL A 31 21.22 -0.07 4.77
C VAL A 31 21.67 -1.27 5.57
N ARG A 32 21.12 -1.42 6.78
CA ARG A 32 21.39 -2.52 7.70
C ARG A 32 20.22 -3.49 7.71
N ILE A 33 20.51 -4.76 7.44
CA ILE A 33 19.46 -5.77 7.39
C ILE A 33 18.96 -6.11 8.79
N MET A 34 17.68 -5.84 9.05
CA MET A 34 16.98 -6.33 10.24
C MET A 34 16.29 -7.66 9.95
N ARG A 35 16.20 -8.52 10.95
CA ARG A 35 15.54 -9.82 10.86
C ARG A 35 14.55 -9.97 12.01
N PRO A 36 13.32 -10.44 11.77
CA PRO A 36 12.36 -10.69 12.83
C PRO A 36 12.95 -11.65 13.88
N GLY A 37 12.67 -11.39 15.17
CA GLY A 37 13.18 -12.18 16.29
C GLY A 37 14.68 -12.03 16.59
N LYS A 38 15.38 -11.09 15.93
CA LYS A 38 16.77 -10.72 16.25
C LYS A 38 16.85 -9.28 16.74
N PRO A 39 16.80 -9.04 18.07
CA PRO A 39 16.91 -7.70 18.62
C PRO A 39 18.27 -7.06 18.34
N PHE A 40 18.30 -5.73 18.25
CA PHE A 40 19.50 -4.92 18.08
C PHE A 40 19.38 -3.59 18.80
N ASP A 41 20.51 -2.97 19.12
CA ASP A 41 20.54 -1.70 19.86
C ASP A 41 20.81 -0.50 18.94
N ILE A 42 20.11 0.60 19.21
CA ILE A 42 20.38 1.93 18.66
C ILE A 42 20.41 2.92 19.81
N GLY A 43 21.61 3.32 20.26
CA GLY A 43 21.74 4.22 21.40
C GLY A 43 21.03 3.67 22.64
N PRO A 44 20.08 4.41 23.25
CA PRO A 44 19.33 3.94 24.42
C PRO A 44 18.16 2.99 24.09
N PHE A 45 17.96 2.64 22.81
CA PHE A 45 16.82 1.85 22.34
C PHE A 45 17.26 0.42 22.03
N LYS A 46 16.58 -0.55 22.64
CA LYS A 46 16.62 -1.94 22.19
C LYS A 46 15.42 -2.19 21.27
N ILE A 47 15.68 -2.55 20.02
CA ILE A 47 14.66 -2.71 18.98
C ILE A 47 14.55 -4.18 18.61
N GLU A 48 13.32 -4.69 18.54
CA GLU A 48 13.00 -6.01 18.04
C GLU A 48 11.95 -5.91 16.94
N ALA A 49 12.25 -6.48 15.77
CA ALA A 49 11.28 -6.65 14.71
C ALA A 49 10.47 -7.94 14.95
N ILE A 50 9.15 -7.85 14.77
CA ILE A 50 8.20 -8.95 14.98
C ILE A 50 7.40 -9.10 13.70
N ASN A 51 7.36 -10.32 13.16
CA ASN A 51 6.69 -10.57 11.89
C ASN A 51 5.19 -10.32 12.01
N VAL A 52 4.63 -9.58 11.06
CA VAL A 52 3.19 -9.40 10.89
C VAL A 52 2.77 -9.73 9.47
N ALA A 53 1.61 -10.37 9.32
CA ALA A 53 0.98 -10.55 8.03
C ALA A 53 0.40 -9.21 7.56
N HIS A 54 0.62 -8.89 6.28
CA HIS A 54 0.06 -7.72 5.63
C HIS A 54 -0.02 -7.95 4.10
N SER A 55 -0.37 -6.92 3.34
CA SER A 55 -0.50 -6.96 1.88
C SER A 55 0.83 -6.95 1.10
N ILE A 56 1.98 -6.94 1.81
CA ILE A 56 3.33 -6.94 1.24
C ILE A 56 4.24 -7.89 2.05
N PRO A 57 5.21 -8.58 1.41
CA PRO A 57 6.13 -9.46 2.11
C PRO A 57 6.97 -8.76 3.19
N GLU A 58 7.38 -9.53 4.19
CA GLU A 58 8.30 -9.09 5.25
C GLU A 58 7.85 -7.84 6.04
N SER A 59 6.54 -7.68 6.23
CA SER A 59 5.99 -6.64 7.10
C SER A 59 6.29 -6.93 8.57
N ASN A 60 6.58 -5.89 9.35
CA ASN A 60 7.01 -6.04 10.75
C ASN A 60 6.41 -4.98 11.67
N SER A 61 6.00 -5.43 12.86
CA SER A 61 5.91 -4.57 14.03
C SER A 61 7.30 -4.32 14.61
N LEU A 62 7.46 -3.22 15.34
CA LEU A 62 8.67 -2.91 16.10
C LEU A 62 8.33 -2.79 17.58
N LEU A 63 8.96 -3.62 18.41
CA LEU A 63 9.02 -3.42 19.85
C LEU A 63 10.27 -2.60 20.18
N ILE A 64 10.06 -1.40 20.71
CA ILE A 64 11.11 -0.47 21.08
C ILE A 64 11.14 -0.36 22.60
N THR A 65 12.18 -0.90 23.21
CA THR A 65 12.37 -0.86 24.67
C THR A 65 13.29 0.29 25.04
N THR A 66 12.86 1.06 26.05
CA THR A 66 13.62 2.14 26.68
C THR A 66 13.77 1.87 28.18
N PRO A 67 14.62 2.62 28.91
CA PRO A 67 14.73 2.47 30.37
C PRO A 67 13.43 2.76 31.15
N VAL A 68 12.50 3.54 30.61
CA VAL A 68 11.30 4.02 31.33
C VAL A 68 9.99 3.40 30.82
N GLY A 69 10.04 2.61 29.75
CA GLY A 69 8.85 2.06 29.11
C GLY A 69 9.13 1.47 27.74
N ARG A 70 8.12 0.83 27.16
CA ARG A 70 8.18 0.15 25.88
C ARG A 70 7.19 0.78 24.89
N VAL A 71 7.51 0.74 23.61
CA VAL A 71 6.61 1.14 22.52
C VAL A 71 6.47 -0.03 21.56
N LEU A 72 5.25 -0.52 21.37
CA LEU A 72 4.94 -1.43 20.27
C LEU A 72 4.34 -0.60 19.14
N HIS A 73 5.10 -0.41 18.06
CA HIS A 73 4.58 0.13 16.82
C HIS A 73 4.14 -1.03 15.95
N THR A 74 2.84 -1.14 15.64
CA THR A 74 2.32 -2.31 14.89
C THR A 74 2.80 -2.35 13.45
N GLY A 75 3.15 -1.17 12.90
CA GLY A 75 3.19 -1.03 11.45
C GLY A 75 1.80 -1.34 10.87
N ASP A 76 1.77 -1.75 9.62
CA ASP A 76 0.54 -2.18 8.96
C ASP A 76 0.44 -3.70 9.08
N TRP A 77 -0.71 -4.20 9.52
CA TRP A 77 -0.84 -5.60 9.91
C TRP A 77 -2.26 -6.13 9.80
N LYS A 78 -2.41 -7.44 9.78
CA LYS A 78 -3.66 -8.15 10.05
C LYS A 78 -3.40 -9.50 10.70
N LEU A 79 -4.43 -10.19 11.15
CA LEU A 79 -4.35 -11.59 11.56
C LEU A 79 -4.73 -12.49 10.39
N ASP A 80 -3.73 -12.83 9.58
CA ASP A 80 -3.87 -13.88 8.56
C ASP A 80 -3.30 -15.20 9.08
N PRO A 81 -4.11 -16.26 9.24
CA PRO A 81 -3.60 -17.57 9.63
C PRO A 81 -2.87 -18.28 8.48
N THR A 82 -3.18 -17.93 7.23
CA THR A 82 -2.65 -18.60 6.03
C THR A 82 -2.20 -17.60 4.95
N PRO A 83 -1.22 -16.72 5.26
CA PRO A 83 -0.61 -15.87 4.25
C PRO A 83 0.15 -16.69 3.20
N VAL A 84 0.25 -16.15 1.98
CA VAL A 84 0.74 -16.91 0.82
C VAL A 84 2.26 -16.93 0.69
N VAL A 85 2.92 -15.78 0.93
CA VAL A 85 4.36 -15.57 0.68
C VAL A 85 5.13 -15.18 1.95
N SER A 86 4.44 -14.66 2.97
CA SER A 86 5.03 -14.29 4.26
C SER A 86 4.64 -15.28 5.35
N ALA A 87 5.34 -15.24 6.48
CA ALA A 87 4.89 -15.94 7.68
C ALA A 87 3.63 -15.25 8.28
N PRO A 88 2.80 -15.99 9.04
CA PRO A 88 1.72 -15.42 9.83
C PRO A 88 2.22 -14.40 10.85
N THR A 89 1.32 -13.54 11.32
CA THR A 89 1.60 -12.66 12.47
C THR A 89 2.03 -13.48 13.68
N ASP A 90 3.13 -13.08 14.34
CA ASP A 90 3.66 -13.77 15.52
C ASP A 90 2.83 -13.44 16.77
N VAL A 91 1.69 -14.12 16.87
CA VAL A 91 0.73 -13.97 17.97
C VAL A 91 1.35 -14.35 19.32
N GLU A 92 2.20 -15.38 19.35
CA GLU A 92 2.83 -15.84 20.59
C GLU A 92 3.81 -14.79 21.12
N ARG A 93 4.56 -14.13 20.23
CA ARG A 93 5.41 -13.00 20.63
C ARG A 93 4.58 -11.85 21.20
N PHE A 94 3.45 -11.48 20.60
CA PHE A 94 2.58 -10.43 21.15
C PHE A 94 2.01 -10.79 22.52
N LYS A 95 1.59 -12.04 22.75
CA LYS A 95 1.18 -12.50 24.09
C LYS A 95 2.31 -12.40 25.11
N ALA A 96 3.53 -12.78 24.72
CA ALA A 96 4.70 -12.66 25.59
C ALA A 96 5.00 -11.20 25.97
N ILE A 97 4.86 -10.23 25.05
CA ILE A 97 5.07 -8.79 25.35
C ILE A 97 4.20 -8.33 26.52
N GLY A 98 2.94 -8.77 26.58
CA GLY A 98 2.01 -8.37 27.61
C GLY A 98 2.27 -8.97 29.00
N THR A 99 3.21 -9.91 29.13
CA THR A 99 3.51 -10.60 30.40
C THR A 99 4.99 -10.61 30.77
N GLU A 100 5.90 -10.38 29.82
CA GLU A 100 7.35 -10.56 30.02
C GLU A 100 8.04 -9.42 30.77
N SER A 101 7.37 -8.30 31.00
CA SER A 101 7.98 -7.12 31.64
C SER A 101 6.93 -6.25 32.32
N ASP A 102 7.29 -5.74 33.49
CA ASP A 102 6.50 -4.77 34.26
C ASP A 102 6.62 -3.33 33.70
N LEU A 103 7.49 -3.09 32.71
CA LEU A 103 7.58 -1.78 32.06
C LEU A 103 6.28 -1.47 31.32
N PRO A 104 5.74 -0.24 31.46
CA PRO A 104 4.51 0.12 30.78
C PRO A 104 4.73 0.16 29.26
N LEU A 105 3.67 -0.16 28.52
CA LEU A 105 3.65 -0.29 27.07
C LEU A 105 2.74 0.77 26.45
N ALA A 106 3.30 1.53 25.52
CA ALA A 106 2.55 2.36 24.59
C ALA A 106 2.36 1.60 23.28
N LEU A 107 1.12 1.55 22.79
CA LEU A 107 0.76 0.93 21.53
C LEU A 107 0.53 2.02 20.48
N VAL A 108 1.33 2.03 19.43
CA VAL A 108 1.18 2.89 18.25
C VAL A 108 0.60 2.03 17.13
N CYS A 109 -0.67 2.22 16.79
CA CYS A 109 -1.47 1.19 16.11
C CYS A 109 -2.17 1.67 14.83
N ASP A 110 -2.12 0.83 13.79
CA ASP A 110 -2.85 0.99 12.52
C ASP A 110 -4.37 1.14 12.73
N SER A 111 -4.94 2.22 12.19
CA SER A 111 -6.35 2.60 12.35
C SER A 111 -7.20 2.35 11.10
N THR A 112 -6.61 1.87 10.01
CA THR A 112 -7.20 1.91 8.65
C THR A 112 -8.62 1.34 8.59
N ASN A 113 -8.90 0.24 9.31
CA ASN A 113 -10.24 -0.36 9.36
C ASN A 113 -10.87 -0.34 10.76
N ALA A 114 -10.52 0.62 11.62
CA ALA A 114 -11.11 0.76 12.95
C ALA A 114 -12.64 1.04 12.93
N LEU A 115 -13.16 1.44 11.76
CA LEU A 115 -14.60 1.61 11.49
C LEU A 115 -15.32 0.31 11.09
N LYS A 116 -14.59 -0.77 10.79
CA LYS A 116 -15.17 -2.02 10.27
C LYS A 116 -15.21 -3.09 11.36
N ASP A 117 -16.40 -3.60 11.63
CA ASP A 117 -16.61 -4.74 12.53
C ASP A 117 -16.13 -6.06 11.91
N GLY A 118 -16.00 -7.08 12.76
CA GLY A 118 -15.59 -8.44 12.38
C GLY A 118 -14.08 -8.60 12.26
N GLU A 119 -13.70 -9.65 11.53
CA GLU A 119 -12.30 -9.99 11.20
C GLU A 119 -12.03 -9.81 9.71
N SER A 120 -10.77 -9.52 9.37
CA SER A 120 -10.32 -9.54 7.98
C SER A 120 -10.25 -10.98 7.43
N PRO A 121 -10.75 -11.26 6.21
CA PRO A 121 -10.62 -12.59 5.63
C PRO A 121 -9.18 -12.91 5.22
N SER A 122 -8.85 -14.19 5.12
CA SER A 122 -7.50 -14.64 4.75
C SER A 122 -7.23 -14.42 3.26
N GLU A 123 -5.96 -14.17 2.93
CA GLU A 123 -5.48 -14.15 1.54
C GLU A 123 -5.69 -15.49 0.83
N ALA A 124 -5.72 -16.62 1.56
CA ALA A 124 -5.95 -17.94 1.00
C ALA A 124 -7.37 -18.12 0.44
N GLU A 125 -8.37 -17.50 1.07
CA GLU A 125 -9.77 -17.55 0.63
C GLU A 125 -9.93 -16.89 -0.75
N ILE A 126 -9.24 -15.77 -0.98
CA ILE A 126 -9.20 -15.13 -2.30
C ILE A 126 -8.57 -16.04 -3.34
N GLY A 127 -7.53 -16.78 -2.97
CA GLY A 127 -6.87 -17.71 -3.88
C GLY A 127 -7.84 -18.72 -4.48
N ALA A 128 -8.75 -19.26 -3.67
CA ALA A 128 -9.79 -20.19 -4.12
C ALA A 128 -10.81 -19.51 -5.05
N THR A 129 -11.28 -18.32 -4.70
CA THR A 129 -12.21 -17.55 -5.54
C THR A 129 -11.58 -17.17 -6.89
N LEU A 130 -10.33 -16.71 -6.90
CA LEU A 130 -9.59 -16.41 -8.13
C LEU A 130 -9.39 -17.67 -8.99
N ALA A 131 -9.10 -18.81 -8.38
CA ALA A 131 -8.97 -20.08 -9.11
C ALA A 131 -10.26 -20.45 -9.84
N ALA A 132 -11.41 -20.36 -9.17
CA ALA A 132 -12.72 -20.61 -9.79
C ALA A 132 -13.00 -19.63 -10.94
N LEU A 133 -12.86 -18.33 -10.69
CA LEU A 133 -13.11 -17.28 -11.70
C LEU A 133 -12.18 -17.39 -12.91
N ILE A 134 -10.92 -17.81 -12.72
CA ILE A 134 -9.96 -18.01 -13.80
C ILE A 134 -10.27 -19.29 -14.58
N ALA A 135 -10.68 -20.36 -13.90
CA ALA A 135 -11.01 -21.63 -14.54
C ALA A 135 -12.27 -21.52 -15.42
N GLU A 136 -13.32 -20.87 -14.92
CA GLU A 136 -14.63 -20.75 -15.58
C GLU A 136 -14.65 -19.81 -16.79
N ALA A 137 -13.70 -18.88 -16.88
CA ALA A 137 -13.72 -17.87 -17.93
C ALA A 137 -13.56 -18.49 -19.33
N PRO A 138 -14.43 -18.19 -20.32
CA PRO A 138 -14.34 -18.81 -21.64
C PRO A 138 -13.12 -18.35 -22.46
N ASN A 139 -12.67 -17.11 -22.23
CA ASN A 139 -11.62 -16.45 -23.01
C ASN A 139 -10.48 -15.92 -22.12
N ARG A 140 -9.88 -14.76 -22.42
CA ARG A 140 -8.79 -14.19 -21.61
C ARG A 140 -9.32 -13.75 -20.26
N VAL A 141 -8.47 -13.86 -19.25
CA VAL A 141 -8.70 -13.24 -17.95
C VAL A 141 -7.65 -12.17 -17.73
N ALA A 142 -8.06 -10.95 -17.44
CA ALA A 142 -7.19 -9.90 -16.95
C ALA A 142 -7.47 -9.67 -15.47
N VAL A 143 -6.43 -9.43 -14.69
CA VAL A 143 -6.52 -9.14 -13.26
C VAL A 143 -5.70 -7.90 -12.99
N THR A 144 -6.28 -6.89 -12.34
CA THR A 144 -5.51 -5.77 -11.79
C THR A 144 -5.38 -5.87 -10.28
N THR A 145 -4.19 -5.57 -9.78
CA THR A 145 -3.88 -5.56 -8.35
C THR A 145 -2.71 -4.61 -8.07
N PHE A 146 -2.44 -4.36 -6.79
CA PHE A 146 -1.26 -3.60 -6.39
C PHE A 146 0.01 -4.40 -6.69
N ALA A 147 0.97 -3.76 -7.37
CA ALA A 147 2.21 -4.43 -7.75
C ALA A 147 3.03 -4.93 -6.54
N SER A 148 2.87 -4.29 -5.38
CA SER A 148 3.49 -4.68 -4.11
C SER A 148 2.89 -5.94 -3.49
N ASN A 149 1.68 -6.35 -3.89
CA ASN A 149 1.03 -7.53 -3.34
C ASN A 149 1.53 -8.81 -4.01
N VAL A 150 2.75 -9.22 -3.64
CA VAL A 150 3.40 -10.43 -4.15
C VAL A 150 2.56 -11.67 -3.85
N GLY A 151 1.96 -11.75 -2.66
CA GLY A 151 1.07 -12.86 -2.28
C GLY A 151 -0.09 -13.03 -3.26
N ARG A 152 -0.76 -11.94 -3.63
CA ARG A 152 -1.84 -11.95 -4.62
C ARG A 152 -1.35 -12.40 -5.99
N VAL A 153 -0.20 -11.91 -6.45
CA VAL A 153 0.38 -12.34 -7.73
C VAL A 153 0.66 -13.84 -7.72
N VAL A 154 1.24 -14.37 -6.65
CA VAL A 154 1.47 -15.81 -6.49
C VAL A 154 0.16 -16.60 -6.54
N SER A 155 -0.89 -16.14 -5.86
CA SER A 155 -2.23 -16.76 -5.92
C SER A 155 -2.79 -16.79 -7.35
N ILE A 156 -2.69 -15.68 -8.09
CA ILE A 156 -3.14 -15.61 -9.49
C ILE A 156 -2.33 -16.57 -10.37
N VAL A 157 -1.01 -16.66 -10.16
CA VAL A 157 -0.14 -17.54 -10.94
C VAL A 157 -0.45 -19.01 -10.71
N ARG A 158 -0.66 -19.40 -9.44
CA ARG A 158 -1.07 -20.77 -9.08
C ARG A 158 -2.43 -21.12 -9.69
N ALA A 159 -3.40 -20.21 -9.58
CA ALA A 159 -4.73 -20.36 -10.18
C ALA A 159 -4.67 -20.50 -11.72
N ALA A 160 -3.91 -19.64 -12.39
CA ALA A 160 -3.70 -19.70 -13.84
C ALA A 160 -3.09 -21.05 -14.26
N HIS A 161 -2.07 -21.51 -13.52
CA HIS A 161 -1.42 -22.78 -13.80
C HIS A 161 -2.38 -23.97 -13.67
N GLN A 162 -3.18 -24.02 -12.60
CA GLN A 162 -4.19 -25.05 -12.38
C GLN A 162 -5.26 -25.08 -13.48
N ALA A 163 -5.63 -23.90 -14.01
CA ALA A 163 -6.53 -23.78 -15.16
C ALA A 163 -5.86 -24.09 -16.51
N GLY A 164 -4.57 -24.48 -16.52
CA GLY A 164 -3.79 -24.74 -17.72
C GLY A 164 -3.59 -23.50 -18.58
N ARG A 165 -3.43 -22.32 -17.95
CA ARG A 165 -3.20 -21.01 -18.57
C ARG A 165 -1.80 -20.49 -18.25
N GLN A 166 -1.31 -19.60 -19.10
CA GLN A 166 -0.02 -18.92 -18.96
C GLN A 166 -0.24 -17.48 -18.49
N VAL A 167 0.70 -16.97 -17.69
CA VAL A 167 0.62 -15.64 -17.09
C VAL A 167 1.48 -14.65 -17.84
N VAL A 168 0.89 -13.51 -18.21
CA VAL A 168 1.56 -12.36 -18.80
C VAL A 168 1.52 -11.21 -17.81
N LEU A 169 2.66 -10.54 -17.58
CA LEU A 169 2.72 -9.33 -16.78
C LEU A 169 2.67 -8.08 -17.66
N SER A 170 1.97 -7.04 -17.22
CA SER A 170 2.00 -5.71 -17.85
C SER A 170 2.09 -4.59 -16.82
N GLY A 171 3.26 -3.96 -16.78
CA GLY A 171 3.51 -2.75 -16.02
C GLY A 171 4.87 -2.75 -15.33
N ARG A 172 5.61 -1.65 -15.47
CA ARG A 172 7.00 -1.53 -14.98
C ARG A 172 7.15 -1.84 -13.48
N SER A 173 6.19 -1.43 -12.66
CA SER A 173 6.22 -1.73 -11.22
C SER A 173 6.02 -3.22 -10.93
N LEU A 174 5.17 -3.92 -11.67
CA LEU A 174 5.01 -5.38 -11.53
C LEU A 174 6.32 -6.09 -11.87
N HIS A 175 6.95 -5.79 -13.01
CA HIS A 175 8.21 -6.44 -13.38
C HIS A 175 9.31 -6.21 -12.35
N ARG A 176 9.45 -4.97 -11.86
CA ARG A 176 10.45 -4.63 -10.83
C ARG A 176 10.22 -5.43 -9.54
N ILE A 177 8.99 -5.46 -9.04
CA ILE A 177 8.68 -6.12 -7.76
C ILE A 177 8.75 -7.65 -7.90
N MET A 178 8.29 -8.21 -9.02
CA MET A 178 8.42 -9.65 -9.29
C MET A 178 9.89 -10.07 -9.51
N GLY A 179 10.73 -9.19 -10.07
CA GLY A 179 12.17 -9.41 -10.15
C GLY A 179 12.80 -9.53 -8.76
N ILE A 180 12.52 -8.58 -7.87
CA ILE A 180 12.97 -8.62 -6.47
C ILE A 180 12.47 -9.87 -5.76
N ALA A 181 11.17 -10.18 -5.89
CA ALA A 181 10.58 -11.37 -5.29
C ALA A 181 11.25 -12.67 -5.79
N LYS A 182 11.59 -12.74 -7.08
CA LYS A 182 12.32 -13.87 -7.67
C LYS A 182 13.74 -14.00 -7.09
N GLU A 183 14.48 -12.90 -6.99
CA GLU A 183 15.85 -12.89 -6.44
C GLU A 183 15.88 -13.31 -4.97
N LEU A 184 14.81 -13.03 -4.23
CA LEU A 184 14.65 -13.42 -2.82
C LEU A 184 13.99 -14.80 -2.63
N GLY A 185 13.80 -15.58 -3.71
CA GLY A 185 13.25 -16.93 -3.64
C GLY A 185 11.73 -17.01 -3.41
N MET A 186 11.02 -15.88 -3.39
CA MET A 186 9.58 -15.85 -3.09
C MET A 186 8.70 -16.43 -4.21
N LEU A 187 9.26 -16.58 -5.42
CA LEU A 187 8.58 -17.14 -6.59
C LEU A 187 9.04 -18.56 -6.93
N GLU A 188 9.77 -19.22 -6.02
CA GLU A 188 10.25 -20.59 -6.23
C GLU A 188 9.09 -21.57 -6.47
N GLY A 189 9.29 -22.49 -7.43
CA GLY A 189 8.29 -23.50 -7.81
C GLY A 189 7.11 -22.97 -8.65
N LEU A 190 7.07 -21.68 -8.99
CA LEU A 190 6.04 -21.13 -9.88
C LEU A 190 6.41 -21.29 -11.36
N PRO A 191 5.42 -21.42 -12.26
CA PRO A 191 5.64 -21.35 -13.69
C PRO A 191 6.25 -20.01 -14.12
N THR A 192 6.86 -20.02 -15.32
CA THR A 192 7.42 -18.81 -15.92
C THR A 192 6.36 -17.72 -16.09
N LEU A 193 6.70 -16.52 -15.65
CA LEU A 193 5.94 -15.30 -15.92
C LEU A 193 6.43 -14.70 -17.23
N HIS A 194 5.52 -14.51 -18.19
CA HIS A 194 5.85 -13.96 -19.49
C HIS A 194 5.75 -12.42 -19.49
N ASP A 195 6.55 -11.78 -20.33
CA ASP A 195 6.40 -10.36 -20.65
C ASP A 195 5.21 -10.13 -21.60
N GLN A 196 4.77 -8.88 -21.70
CA GLN A 196 3.67 -8.42 -22.55
C GLN A 196 3.82 -8.86 -24.01
N ASP A 197 5.03 -9.04 -24.52
CA ASP A 197 5.29 -9.45 -25.91
C ASP A 197 4.77 -10.87 -26.22
N ALA A 198 4.67 -11.74 -25.20
CA ALA A 198 4.08 -13.07 -25.36
C ALA A 198 2.54 -13.04 -25.47
N TYR A 199 1.89 -11.90 -25.18
CA TYR A 199 0.43 -11.79 -25.16
C TYR A 199 -0.25 -12.22 -26.48
N LYS A 200 0.39 -11.92 -27.61
CA LYS A 200 -0.12 -12.23 -28.95
C LYS A 200 0.11 -13.69 -29.37
N THR A 201 1.08 -14.37 -28.78
CA THR A 201 1.42 -15.76 -29.12
C THR A 201 0.63 -16.79 -28.30
N ILE A 202 0.18 -16.40 -27.11
CA ILE A 202 -0.61 -17.25 -26.23
C ILE A 202 -2.08 -17.29 -26.71
N PRO A 203 -2.68 -18.48 -26.87
CA PRO A 203 -4.10 -18.61 -27.24
C PRO A 203 -5.02 -17.86 -26.28
N ARG A 204 -6.11 -17.30 -26.81
CA ARG A 204 -7.05 -16.43 -26.07
C ARG A 204 -7.55 -17.07 -24.77
N ASN A 205 -7.99 -18.33 -24.80
CA ASN A 205 -8.47 -19.07 -23.62
C ASN A 205 -7.35 -19.65 -22.74
N LYS A 206 -6.08 -19.35 -23.05
CA LYS A 206 -4.89 -19.82 -22.33
C LYS A 206 -4.08 -18.70 -21.71
N CYS A 207 -4.58 -17.46 -21.75
CA CYS A 207 -3.88 -16.28 -21.24
C CYS A 207 -4.55 -15.74 -19.97
N VAL A 208 -3.74 -15.52 -18.93
CA VAL A 208 -4.08 -14.66 -17.78
C VAL A 208 -3.14 -13.45 -17.80
N LEU A 209 -3.69 -12.25 -17.88
CA LEU A 209 -2.94 -11.01 -17.81
C LEU A 209 -2.98 -10.44 -16.40
N ILE A 210 -1.82 -10.16 -15.79
CA ILE A 210 -1.73 -9.37 -14.56
C ILE A 210 -1.25 -7.98 -14.93
N CYS A 211 -2.03 -6.96 -14.62
CA CYS A 211 -1.77 -5.60 -15.06
C CYS A 211 -1.88 -4.56 -13.93
N THR A 212 -1.05 -3.53 -14.03
CA THR A 212 -1.10 -2.35 -13.13
C THR A 212 -2.28 -1.43 -13.43
N GLY A 213 -2.57 -0.51 -12.52
CA GLY A 213 -3.56 0.56 -12.70
C GLY A 213 -4.85 0.32 -11.95
N SER A 214 -4.77 -0.39 -10.84
CA SER A 214 -5.90 -0.79 -10.03
C SER A 214 -6.63 0.40 -9.38
N GLN A 215 -6.03 1.60 -9.41
CA GLN A 215 -6.54 2.84 -8.84
C GLN A 215 -6.92 3.87 -9.91
N GLY A 216 -7.07 3.47 -11.17
CA GLY A 216 -7.49 4.40 -12.21
C GLY A 216 -6.38 5.26 -12.80
N GLU A 217 -5.10 4.98 -12.49
CA GLU A 217 -4.00 5.82 -12.93
C GLU A 217 -3.91 5.87 -14.46
N ALA A 218 -4.08 7.07 -15.04
CA ALA A 218 -4.27 7.23 -16.48
C ALA A 218 -3.15 6.60 -17.35
N ARG A 219 -1.90 6.55 -16.84
CA ARG A 219 -0.74 5.98 -17.56
C ARG A 219 -0.51 4.49 -17.29
N ALA A 220 -1.26 3.88 -16.38
CA ALA A 220 -1.08 2.48 -16.03
C ALA A 220 -1.64 1.54 -17.11
N ALA A 221 -1.27 0.26 -17.01
CA ALA A 221 -1.56 -0.72 -18.05
C ALA A 221 -3.06 -0.84 -18.34
N ILE A 222 -3.90 -1.04 -17.33
CA ILE A 222 -5.34 -1.25 -17.54
C ILE A 222 -6.03 -0.02 -18.13
N ALA A 223 -5.66 1.20 -17.72
CA ALA A 223 -6.22 2.43 -18.27
C ALA A 223 -5.94 2.57 -19.78
N ARG A 224 -4.71 2.22 -20.20
CA ARG A 224 -4.33 2.23 -21.61
C ARG A 224 -5.03 1.12 -22.40
N ILE A 225 -5.22 -0.06 -21.82
CA ILE A 225 -5.98 -1.16 -22.44
C ILE A 225 -7.44 -0.75 -22.65
N ALA A 226 -8.08 -0.19 -21.62
CA ALA A 226 -9.45 0.29 -21.68
C ALA A 226 -9.65 1.32 -22.81
N ARG A 227 -8.71 2.26 -22.97
CA ARG A 227 -8.74 3.25 -24.07
C ARG A 227 -8.25 2.74 -25.44
N GLY A 228 -7.73 1.51 -25.54
CA GLY A 228 -7.16 0.98 -26.79
C GLY A 228 -5.81 1.59 -27.17
N GLU A 229 -5.09 2.16 -26.20
CA GLU A 229 -3.79 2.85 -26.37
C GLU A 229 -2.59 1.97 -25.97
N HIS A 230 -2.83 0.74 -25.53
CA HIS A 230 -1.76 -0.18 -25.14
C HIS A 230 -1.15 -0.84 -26.40
N PRO A 231 0.18 -0.81 -26.61
CA PRO A 231 0.79 -1.16 -27.89
C PRO A 231 0.67 -2.65 -28.26
N VAL A 232 0.65 -3.51 -27.25
CA VAL A 232 0.71 -4.97 -27.44
C VAL A 232 -0.55 -5.70 -26.99
N ILE A 233 -1.30 -5.13 -26.04
CA ILE A 233 -2.36 -5.81 -25.29
C ILE A 233 -3.68 -5.16 -25.63
N ASP A 234 -4.67 -5.97 -25.97
CA ASP A 234 -6.05 -5.54 -26.16
C ASP A 234 -7.01 -6.61 -25.67
N LEU A 235 -8.12 -6.20 -25.05
CA LEU A 235 -9.17 -7.09 -24.53
C LEU A 235 -10.39 -7.03 -25.46
N ASN A 236 -11.01 -8.17 -25.69
CA ASN A 236 -12.09 -8.34 -26.65
C ASN A 236 -13.38 -8.79 -25.95
N ALA A 237 -14.52 -8.56 -26.59
CA ALA A 237 -15.82 -8.97 -26.08
C ALA A 237 -15.84 -10.45 -25.65
N GLY A 238 -16.29 -10.72 -24.42
CA GLY A 238 -16.28 -12.04 -23.79
C GLY A 238 -14.98 -12.40 -23.07
N ASP A 239 -13.98 -11.51 -23.01
CA ASP A 239 -12.90 -11.58 -22.02
C ASP A 239 -13.41 -11.14 -20.64
N ARG A 240 -12.72 -11.55 -19.58
CA ARG A 240 -13.05 -11.22 -18.18
C ARG A 240 -11.98 -10.33 -17.56
N MET A 241 -12.38 -9.30 -16.84
CA MET A 241 -11.51 -8.40 -16.09
C MET A 241 -11.85 -8.41 -14.60
N ILE A 242 -10.89 -8.78 -13.76
CA ILE A 242 -11.04 -8.88 -12.31
C ILE A 242 -10.30 -7.70 -11.65
N PHE A 243 -11.03 -6.86 -10.93
CA PHE A 243 -10.47 -5.79 -10.09
C PHE A 243 -10.17 -6.34 -8.70
N SER A 244 -8.94 -6.86 -8.53
CA SER A 244 -8.46 -7.49 -7.29
C SER A 244 -7.88 -6.45 -6.31
N SER A 245 -8.63 -5.37 -6.11
CA SER A 245 -8.27 -4.21 -5.29
C SER A 245 -9.52 -3.39 -4.92
N TRP A 246 -9.46 -2.68 -3.81
CA TRP A 246 -10.38 -1.58 -3.48
C TRP A 246 -9.88 -0.25 -4.11
N ALA A 247 -10.80 0.64 -4.51
CA ALA A 247 -10.46 1.99 -4.99
C ALA A 247 -10.22 2.94 -3.80
N ILE A 248 -8.97 3.34 -3.56
CA ILE A 248 -8.59 4.25 -2.48
C ILE A 248 -9.48 5.51 -2.52
N PRO A 249 -9.96 6.02 -1.37
CA PRO A 249 -10.78 7.22 -1.31
C PRO A 249 -10.21 8.36 -2.16
N GLY A 250 -11.02 8.87 -3.10
CA GLY A 250 -10.64 9.89 -4.06
C GLY A 250 -10.34 9.37 -5.48
N ASN A 251 -10.18 8.06 -5.67
CA ASN A 251 -9.91 7.43 -6.99
C ASN A 251 -11.12 6.67 -7.55
N GLU A 252 -12.28 6.69 -6.88
CA GLU A 252 -13.44 5.88 -7.25
C GLU A 252 -13.91 6.20 -8.67
N ARG A 253 -13.91 7.48 -9.04
CA ARG A 253 -14.35 7.93 -10.36
C ARG A 253 -13.46 7.38 -11.46
N GLU A 254 -12.15 7.49 -11.33
CA GLU A 254 -11.18 7.05 -12.32
C GLU A 254 -11.25 5.54 -12.52
N VAL A 255 -11.48 4.77 -11.45
CA VAL A 255 -11.69 3.32 -11.53
C VAL A 255 -13.00 2.99 -12.26
N ILE A 256 -14.10 3.69 -11.95
CA ILE A 256 -15.39 3.51 -12.61
C ILE A 256 -15.31 3.86 -14.11
N ASP A 257 -14.61 4.92 -14.47
CA ASP A 257 -14.44 5.31 -15.88
C ASP A 257 -13.72 4.21 -16.69
N ILE A 258 -12.71 3.56 -16.11
CA ILE A 258 -12.05 2.40 -16.72
C ILE A 258 -13.00 1.21 -16.84
N GLN A 259 -13.79 0.92 -15.80
CA GLN A 259 -14.77 -0.17 -15.83
C GLN A 259 -15.79 0.05 -16.94
N ASN A 260 -16.34 1.26 -17.06
CA ASN A 260 -17.31 1.61 -18.10
C ASN A 260 -16.73 1.40 -19.51
N LEU A 261 -15.51 1.89 -19.76
CA LEU A 261 -14.85 1.68 -21.06
C LEU A 261 -14.64 0.21 -21.42
N LEU A 262 -14.38 -0.65 -20.43
CA LEU A 262 -14.24 -2.09 -20.64
C LEU A 262 -15.61 -2.76 -20.87
N ILE A 263 -16.63 -2.34 -20.13
CA ILE A 263 -18.02 -2.83 -20.30
C ILE A 263 -18.53 -2.48 -21.70
N ASP A 264 -18.29 -1.26 -22.18
CA ASP A 264 -18.68 -0.82 -23.53
C ASP A 264 -18.02 -1.66 -24.64
N LYS A 265 -16.87 -2.27 -24.35
CA LYS A 265 -16.16 -3.21 -25.23
C LYS A 265 -16.62 -4.67 -25.08
N GLY A 266 -17.61 -4.93 -24.22
CA GLY A 266 -18.14 -6.27 -23.95
C GLY A 266 -17.25 -7.14 -23.04
N ILE A 267 -16.38 -6.53 -22.23
CA ILE A 267 -15.63 -7.26 -21.20
C ILE A 267 -16.51 -7.47 -19.97
N GLU A 268 -16.49 -8.69 -19.44
CA GLU A 268 -17.11 -9.02 -18.16
C GLU A 268 -16.27 -8.47 -17.00
N ILE A 269 -16.85 -7.61 -16.16
CA ILE A 269 -16.18 -7.02 -15.01
C ILE A 269 -16.55 -7.79 -13.74
N ILE A 270 -15.53 -8.19 -12.97
CA ILE A 270 -15.69 -8.76 -11.62
C ILE A 270 -15.02 -7.83 -10.61
N THR A 271 -15.76 -7.43 -9.60
CA THR A 271 -15.30 -6.57 -8.51
C THR A 271 -15.52 -7.24 -7.15
N GLN A 272 -15.09 -6.56 -6.08
CA GLN A 272 -15.36 -6.97 -4.69
C GLN A 272 -16.85 -7.04 -4.34
N ASN A 273 -17.74 -6.39 -5.11
CA ASN A 273 -19.19 -6.47 -4.91
C ASN A 273 -19.77 -7.77 -5.48
N ASP A 274 -19.07 -8.40 -6.43
CA ASP A 274 -19.53 -9.59 -7.14
C ASP A 274 -18.96 -10.87 -6.53
N ALA A 275 -17.70 -10.82 -6.09
CA ALA A 275 -16.99 -11.97 -5.52
C ALA A 275 -15.87 -11.54 -4.56
N LEU A 276 -15.40 -12.48 -3.72
CA LEU A 276 -14.26 -12.28 -2.82
C LEU A 276 -12.93 -12.26 -3.60
N VAL A 277 -12.69 -11.16 -4.32
CA VAL A 277 -11.48 -10.97 -5.16
C VAL A 277 -10.46 -10.03 -4.52
N HIS A 278 -10.79 -9.44 -3.37
CA HIS A 278 -9.92 -8.57 -2.60
C HIS A 278 -10.20 -8.69 -1.10
N VAL A 279 -9.14 -8.60 -0.31
CA VAL A 279 -9.18 -8.44 1.14
C VAL A 279 -8.23 -7.34 1.52
N THR A 280 -8.58 -6.66 2.61
CA THR A 280 -7.73 -5.68 3.26
C THR A 280 -6.46 -6.32 3.80
N GLY A 281 -5.36 -5.57 3.80
CA GLY A 281 -4.15 -5.90 4.56
C GLY A 281 -4.19 -5.46 6.03
N HIS A 282 -5.18 -4.63 6.41
CA HIS A 282 -5.25 -3.93 7.71
C HIS A 282 -6.30 -4.54 8.65
N PRO A 283 -6.15 -4.40 9.98
CA PRO A 283 -6.92 -5.14 10.96
C PRO A 283 -8.30 -4.51 11.17
N ARG A 284 -9.33 -5.34 11.36
CA ARG A 284 -10.67 -4.89 11.78
C ARG A 284 -10.80 -4.86 13.31
N ARG A 285 -11.94 -4.39 13.80
CA ARG A 285 -12.18 -4.15 15.24
C ARG A 285 -11.90 -5.38 16.11
N ASP A 286 -12.23 -6.59 15.67
CA ASP A 286 -12.00 -7.79 16.49
C ASP A 286 -10.52 -8.21 16.52
N GLU A 287 -9.77 -7.92 15.47
CA GLU A 287 -8.31 -8.08 15.46
C GLU A 287 -7.63 -7.07 16.41
N LEU A 288 -8.07 -5.82 16.39
CA LEU A 288 -7.59 -4.78 17.32
C LEU A 288 -7.85 -5.18 18.79
N ARG A 289 -9.06 -5.65 19.12
CA ARG A 289 -9.42 -6.14 20.45
C ARG A 289 -8.53 -7.30 20.91
N ARG A 290 -8.28 -8.28 20.02
CA ARG A 290 -7.37 -9.39 20.30
C ARG A 290 -5.98 -8.89 20.63
N LEU A 291 -5.44 -7.97 19.84
CA LEU A 291 -4.14 -7.37 20.11
C LEU A 291 -4.10 -6.70 21.50
N TYR A 292 -5.12 -5.90 21.86
CA TYR A 292 -5.16 -5.26 23.17
C TYR A 292 -5.17 -6.27 24.31
N SER A 293 -5.94 -7.35 24.17
CA SER A 293 -6.00 -8.41 25.19
C SER A 293 -4.66 -9.12 25.39
N TRP A 294 -3.83 -9.21 24.35
CA TRP A 294 -2.51 -9.81 24.40
C TRP A 294 -1.48 -8.88 25.00
N VAL A 295 -1.39 -7.64 24.51
CA VAL A 295 -0.29 -6.72 24.84
C VAL A 295 -0.60 -5.80 26.03
N LYS A 296 -1.88 -5.65 26.39
CA LYS A 296 -2.39 -4.89 27.55
C LYS A 296 -1.75 -3.50 27.69
N PRO A 297 -1.91 -2.61 26.70
CA PRO A 297 -1.21 -1.34 26.67
C PRO A 297 -1.78 -0.35 27.70
N GLN A 298 -0.91 0.48 28.28
CA GLN A 298 -1.29 1.59 29.18
C GLN A 298 -1.57 2.88 28.40
N VAL A 299 -1.01 2.98 27.19
CA VAL A 299 -1.20 4.12 26.28
C VAL A 299 -1.53 3.60 24.89
N LEU A 300 -2.56 4.15 24.24
CA LEU A 300 -2.85 3.95 22.82
C LEU A 300 -2.64 5.26 22.05
N VAL A 301 -1.87 5.18 20.96
CA VAL A 301 -1.71 6.25 19.98
C VAL A 301 -2.20 5.72 18.62
N PRO A 302 -3.44 6.04 18.22
CA PRO A 302 -3.93 5.67 16.90
C PRO A 302 -3.12 6.37 15.80
N VAL A 303 -2.66 5.62 14.80
CA VAL A 303 -1.95 6.12 13.61
C VAL A 303 -2.48 5.46 12.35
N HIS A 304 -1.96 5.85 11.18
CA HIS A 304 -2.31 5.26 9.88
C HIS A 304 -3.83 5.27 9.59
N GLY A 305 -4.35 6.47 9.32
CA GLY A 305 -5.74 6.67 8.93
C GLY A 305 -6.13 8.16 8.93
N GLU A 306 -7.21 8.50 8.23
CA GLU A 306 -7.80 9.84 8.29
C GLU A 306 -8.43 10.13 9.66
N ALA A 307 -8.83 11.39 9.91
CA ALA A 307 -9.41 11.82 11.19
C ALA A 307 -10.56 10.93 11.69
N THR A 308 -11.43 10.45 10.78
CA THR A 308 -12.52 9.53 11.13
C THR A 308 -12.04 8.17 11.63
N HIS A 309 -10.98 7.63 11.03
CA HIS A 309 -10.38 6.35 11.40
C HIS A 309 -9.69 6.48 12.77
N LEU A 310 -8.91 7.54 12.96
CA LEU A 310 -8.20 7.82 14.21
C LEU A 310 -9.20 8.00 15.37
N ALA A 311 -10.29 8.74 15.16
CA ALA A 311 -11.34 8.92 16.16
C ALA A 311 -12.06 7.61 16.51
N ALA A 312 -12.38 6.78 15.50
CA ALA A 312 -13.01 5.48 15.72
C ALA A 312 -12.10 4.52 16.50
N HIS A 313 -10.80 4.50 16.18
CA HIS A 313 -9.80 3.71 16.87
C HIS A 313 -9.61 4.18 18.31
N ALA A 314 -9.53 5.49 18.54
CA ALA A 314 -9.45 6.07 19.87
C ALA A 314 -10.67 5.70 20.72
N LYS A 315 -11.88 5.81 20.14
CA LYS A 315 -13.11 5.37 20.79
C LYS A 315 -13.07 3.90 21.17
N LEU A 316 -12.67 3.01 20.24
CA LEU A 316 -12.51 1.59 20.52
C LEU A 316 -11.53 1.34 21.67
N GLY A 317 -10.36 1.99 21.67
CA GLY A 317 -9.38 1.83 22.75
C GLY A 317 -9.93 2.21 24.13
N ARG A 318 -10.74 3.27 24.21
CA ARG A 318 -11.44 3.66 25.46
C ARG A 318 -12.49 2.64 25.88
N GLU A 319 -13.28 2.13 24.93
CA GLU A 319 -14.29 1.09 25.17
C GLU A 319 -13.66 -0.20 25.73
N GLU A 320 -12.47 -0.56 25.25
CA GLU A 320 -11.69 -1.71 25.71
C GLU A 320 -10.87 -1.42 26.98
N GLY A 321 -11.05 -0.25 27.60
CA GLY A 321 -10.49 0.09 28.90
C GLY A 321 -9.03 0.53 28.91
N ILE A 322 -8.45 0.93 27.77
CA ILE A 322 -7.08 1.46 27.72
C ILE A 322 -7.03 2.80 28.47
N PRO A 323 -6.19 2.96 29.53
CA PRO A 323 -6.27 4.12 30.41
C PRO A 323 -5.98 5.46 29.74
N ASN A 324 -4.99 5.51 28.84
CA ASN A 324 -4.58 6.74 28.18
C ASN A 324 -4.70 6.56 26.66
N VAL A 325 -5.55 7.36 26.02
CA VAL A 325 -5.72 7.34 24.56
C VAL A 325 -5.35 8.72 24.01
N CYS A 326 -4.24 8.79 23.29
CA CYS A 326 -3.69 10.00 22.72
C CYS A 326 -4.13 10.15 21.27
N GLU A 327 -5.14 10.99 21.03
CA GLU A 327 -5.53 11.39 19.68
C GLU A 327 -4.55 12.46 19.17
N THR A 328 -3.80 12.14 18.11
CA THR A 328 -2.74 13.00 17.58
C THR A 328 -2.97 13.37 16.12
N ARG A 329 -2.33 14.46 15.70
CA ARG A 329 -2.23 14.92 14.31
C ARG A 329 -0.76 15.17 13.95
N ASN A 330 -0.50 15.30 12.65
CA ASN A 330 0.85 15.59 12.16
C ASN A 330 1.38 16.89 12.78
N GLY A 331 2.42 16.78 13.60
CA GLY A 331 3.07 17.91 14.28
C GLY A 331 2.87 17.92 15.79
N ASP A 332 1.96 17.09 16.29
CA ASP A 332 1.82 16.89 17.72
C ASP A 332 2.99 16.05 18.26
N MET A 333 3.50 16.41 19.43
CA MET A 333 4.48 15.62 20.16
C MET A 333 3.79 14.88 21.30
N VAL A 334 4.09 13.59 21.50
CA VAL A 334 3.54 12.81 22.62
C VAL A 334 4.66 12.37 23.55
N ARG A 335 4.57 12.76 24.82
CA ARG A 335 5.30 12.11 25.90
C ARG A 335 4.53 10.85 26.28
N LEU A 336 5.14 9.68 26.08
CA LEU A 336 4.49 8.40 26.37
C LEU A 336 4.61 8.01 27.85
N PHE A 337 5.77 8.24 28.47
CA PHE A 337 6.07 7.87 29.87
C PHE A 337 6.97 8.93 30.53
N PRO A 338 7.00 9.01 31.88
CA PRO A 338 6.15 8.30 32.84
C PRO A 338 4.69 8.80 32.90
N GLU A 339 4.43 9.97 32.35
CA GLU A 339 3.11 10.63 32.36
C GLU A 339 2.66 10.93 30.93
N PRO A 340 1.72 10.14 30.38
CA PRO A 340 1.22 10.31 29.03
C PRO A 340 0.63 11.71 28.80
N MET A 341 1.15 12.46 27.82
CA MET A 341 0.67 13.80 27.48
C MET A 341 0.96 14.13 26.01
N ALA A 342 -0.01 14.75 25.33
CA ALA A 342 0.15 15.27 23.98
C ALA A 342 0.36 16.80 24.02
N TYR A 343 1.29 17.28 23.20
CA TYR A 343 1.63 18.68 22.99
C TYR A 343 1.27 19.04 21.55
N PRO A 344 0.12 19.71 21.32
CA PRO A 344 -0.34 20.01 19.97
C PRO A 344 0.60 20.96 19.23
N ALA A 345 0.84 20.69 17.94
CA ALA A 345 1.62 21.55 17.03
C ALA A 345 3.02 21.94 17.55
N GLU A 346 3.64 21.11 18.38
CA GLU A 346 4.98 21.34 18.93
C GLU A 346 6.07 21.23 17.85
N VAL A 347 5.87 20.35 16.86
CA VAL A 347 6.86 20.05 15.82
C VAL A 347 6.43 20.66 14.48
N ARG A 348 7.38 21.28 13.78
CA ARG A 348 7.17 21.78 12.42
C ARG A 348 6.79 20.63 11.48
N THR A 349 5.62 20.74 10.86
CA THR A 349 5.12 19.81 9.85
C THR A 349 4.57 20.56 8.64
N GLY A 350 4.34 19.82 7.56
CA GLY A 350 3.82 20.34 6.30
C GLY A 350 3.94 19.31 5.19
N GLU A 351 3.52 19.70 3.99
CA GLU A 351 3.60 18.88 2.78
C GLU A 351 4.68 19.42 1.84
N LEU A 352 5.33 18.51 1.12
CA LEU A 352 6.18 18.85 -0.01
C LEU A 352 5.60 18.19 -1.25
N TYR A 353 5.57 18.93 -2.36
CA TYR A 353 5.11 18.43 -3.65
C TYR A 353 6.30 18.09 -4.52
N LEU A 354 6.22 16.94 -5.19
CA LEU A 354 7.19 16.53 -6.20
C LEU A 354 6.55 16.72 -7.58
N ASP A 355 6.92 17.78 -8.29
CA ASP A 355 6.50 18.04 -9.67
C ASP A 355 7.64 17.68 -10.64
N GLY A 356 7.52 16.53 -11.29
CA GLY A 356 8.60 15.93 -12.07
C GLY A 356 9.79 15.59 -11.19
N LEU A 357 10.84 16.42 -11.25
CA LEU A 357 12.07 16.28 -10.46
C LEU A 357 12.24 17.39 -9.41
N VAL A 358 11.29 18.33 -9.34
CA VAL A 358 11.38 19.48 -8.44
C VAL A 358 10.58 19.19 -7.18
N LEU A 359 11.29 19.12 -6.05
CA LEU A 359 10.68 19.10 -4.73
C LEU A 359 10.47 20.54 -4.28
N CYS A 360 9.22 20.90 -3.97
CA CYS A 360 8.84 22.28 -3.65
C CYS A 360 7.69 22.31 -2.64
N THR A 361 7.45 23.48 -2.04
CA THR A 361 6.25 23.68 -1.22
C THR A 361 5.00 23.81 -2.11
N PRO A 362 3.78 23.60 -1.55
CA PRO A 362 2.53 23.86 -2.28
C PRO A 362 2.46 25.27 -2.88
N GLU A 363 3.03 26.28 -2.21
CA GLU A 363 3.11 27.66 -2.67
C GLU A 363 4.04 27.82 -3.87
N GLU A 364 5.24 27.21 -3.80
CA GLU A 364 6.27 27.24 -4.85
C GLU A 364 5.85 26.45 -6.09
N SER A 365 5.07 25.38 -5.91
CA SER A 365 4.62 24.51 -7.00
C SER A 365 3.76 25.25 -8.04
N GLY A 366 3.13 26.38 -7.68
CA GLY A 366 2.16 27.04 -8.55
C GLY A 366 0.89 26.22 -8.80
N VAL A 367 0.67 25.09 -8.11
CA VAL A 367 -0.54 24.25 -8.23
C VAL A 367 -1.80 25.05 -7.95
N LYS A 368 -1.76 25.97 -6.97
CA LYS A 368 -2.87 26.90 -6.70
C LYS A 368 -3.19 27.80 -7.90
N GLY A 369 -2.18 28.26 -8.62
CA GLY A 369 -2.33 29.03 -9.86
C GLY A 369 -2.92 28.18 -10.98
N ARG A 370 -2.40 26.96 -11.19
CA ARG A 370 -2.93 25.99 -12.15
C ARG A 370 -4.40 25.65 -11.89
N ARG A 371 -4.79 25.47 -10.63
CA ARG A 371 -6.19 25.24 -10.25
C ARG A 371 -7.09 26.45 -10.55
N ARG A 372 -6.62 27.68 -10.29
CA ARG A 372 -7.38 28.89 -10.68
C ARG A 372 -7.56 28.98 -12.19
N LEU A 373 -6.50 28.72 -12.95
CA LEU A 373 -6.54 28.69 -14.42
C LEU A 373 -7.49 27.61 -14.95
N SER A 374 -7.52 26.41 -14.35
CA SER A 374 -8.40 25.32 -14.81
C SER A 374 -9.88 25.62 -14.64
N PHE A 375 -10.25 26.39 -13.61
CA PHE A 375 -11.65 26.80 -13.38
C PHE A 375 -12.03 28.10 -14.08
N GLY A 376 -11.15 29.10 -14.04
CA GLY A 376 -11.45 30.46 -14.50
C GLY A 376 -10.92 30.83 -15.88
N GLY A 377 -10.07 29.98 -16.48
CA GLY A 377 -9.33 30.32 -17.69
C GLY A 377 -8.30 31.42 -17.44
N MET A 378 -7.84 32.06 -18.52
CA MET A 378 -6.90 33.17 -18.48
C MET A 378 -7.30 34.22 -19.51
N ILE A 379 -7.29 35.49 -19.12
CA ILE A 379 -7.39 36.62 -20.04
C ILE A 379 -6.03 37.31 -20.02
N VAL A 380 -5.37 37.39 -21.17
CA VAL A 380 -4.11 38.12 -21.34
C VAL A 380 -4.43 39.41 -22.08
N VAL A 381 -4.18 40.55 -21.43
CA VAL A 381 -4.26 41.87 -22.05
C VAL A 381 -2.84 42.33 -22.35
N SER A 382 -2.52 42.54 -23.63
CA SER A 382 -1.23 43.05 -24.07
C SER A 382 -1.41 44.49 -24.53
N LEU A 383 -0.47 45.37 -24.18
CA LEU A 383 -0.47 46.77 -24.60
C LEU A 383 0.96 47.16 -24.95
N ALA A 384 1.17 47.73 -26.13
CA ALA A 384 2.41 48.36 -26.52
C ALA A 384 2.33 49.86 -26.19
N VAL A 385 3.30 50.38 -25.46
CA VAL A 385 3.34 51.77 -25.00
C VAL A 385 4.62 52.43 -25.50
N ASN A 386 4.54 53.63 -26.08
CA ASN A 386 5.71 54.37 -26.53
C ASN A 386 6.42 55.09 -25.34
N SER A 387 7.57 55.69 -25.60
CA SER A 387 8.36 56.40 -24.57
C SER A 387 7.64 57.60 -23.93
N SER A 388 6.59 58.13 -24.58
CA SER A 388 5.74 59.19 -24.03
C SER A 388 4.56 58.68 -23.20
N GLY A 389 4.39 57.37 -23.03
CA GLY A 389 3.29 56.76 -22.28
C GLY A 389 2.00 56.56 -23.09
N GLN A 390 2.01 56.75 -24.41
CA GLN A 390 0.85 56.51 -25.26
C GLN A 390 0.76 55.04 -25.68
N VAL A 391 -0.43 54.46 -25.60
CA VAL A 391 -0.73 53.13 -26.16
C VAL A 391 -0.66 53.22 -27.69
N VAL A 392 0.23 52.44 -28.29
CA VAL A 392 0.45 52.41 -29.75
C VAL A 392 -0.12 51.16 -30.42
N SER A 393 -0.39 50.10 -29.65
CA SER A 393 -1.08 48.88 -30.09
C SER A 393 -1.50 48.07 -28.87
N GLY A 394 -2.43 47.12 -29.01
CA GLY A 394 -2.82 46.22 -27.92
C GLY A 394 -3.88 45.22 -28.34
#